data_AF-A0A932J327-F1
#
_entry.id   AF-A0A932J327-F1
#
_cell.length_a   1.000
_cell.length_b   1.000
_cell.length_c   1.000
_cell.angle_alpha   90.00
_cell.angle_beta   90.00
_cell.angle_gamma   90.00
#
_symmetry.space_group_name_H-M   'P 1'
#
loop_
_entity.id
_entity.type
_entity.pdbx_description
1 polymer ?
#
loop_
_entity_poly.entity_id
_entity_poly.type
_entity_poly.pdbx_seq_one_letter_code
_entity_poly.pdbx_strand_id
1 'polypeptide(L)'
;MFTWDKKRFRQPRQLTADLRANGFHPITIVDPGVKVDDANAYKIYDEGRAGDHFIKHTNGDEYNGSVWPGRSAFPDFHRAETRAWWAGLVREWLADFGLSAIWNDMNEPASTDLTGPILDARHDGGKLLHASARNTYGLQMARATYDGMLQHDPDSRPFILTRAAFSGAQTVTSLWGGDNNAQWEHLAASLPMLMNLGLSGMPFVGVDIGGFGGDSNGELLARWTQVGAFYPFCRNHTATGTRAQEPWAFGPEVEAICRKYISLRYQLLPYLYNLFYEASQTGAPIMRPLAWHYPKDPVTFNLNDQFMLGPNLLIAPILAPSLTARAVYLPKGRWYRWSAGQFGKLPYIDGPTHLIAEAPLDELPLFVRAGAIIPTWPPAQHTDAIDRDDVTLHIWPGEGALDFYEDDGATRGGDYRLTRFKVTAGSDGVAVHWGKPRGRWQHNRAALRFTFHGPTLSTARLDGQPVAVRRNTIRLKDDGQKHNLVVR
;
A
#
# COMPACT_ATOMS: atom_id res chain seq x y z
N MET A 1 13.27 -22.16 -9.01
CA MET A 1 13.30 -21.03 -8.04
C MET A 1 14.74 -20.61 -7.87
N PHE A 2 15.01 -19.36 -7.50
CA PHE A 2 16.39 -18.84 -7.37
C PHE A 2 17.27 -19.10 -8.61
N THR A 3 16.66 -19.09 -9.79
CA THR A 3 17.31 -19.30 -11.08
C THR A 3 16.63 -18.46 -12.14
N TRP A 4 17.38 -18.07 -13.17
CA TRP A 4 16.87 -17.38 -14.35
C TRP A 4 16.75 -18.32 -15.54
N ASP A 5 15.69 -18.18 -16.34
CA ASP A 5 15.64 -18.78 -17.67
C ASP A 5 16.71 -18.12 -18.54
N LYS A 6 17.81 -18.83 -18.81
CA LYS A 6 18.96 -18.32 -19.58
C LYS A 6 18.63 -17.96 -21.03
N LYS A 7 17.52 -18.44 -21.59
CA LYS A 7 17.08 -18.09 -22.95
C LYS A 7 16.34 -16.76 -22.94
N ARG A 8 15.43 -16.57 -21.98
CA ARG A 8 14.61 -15.35 -21.84
C ARG A 8 15.37 -14.19 -21.20
N PHE A 9 16.16 -14.48 -20.18
CA PHE A 9 16.94 -13.52 -19.40
C PHE A 9 18.43 -13.84 -19.52
N ARG A 10 19.05 -13.42 -20.63
CA ARG A 10 20.46 -13.70 -20.91
C ARG A 10 21.41 -12.92 -19.99
N GLN A 11 21.03 -11.72 -19.58
CA GLN A 11 21.84 -10.80 -18.78
C GLN A 11 21.05 -10.20 -17.61
N PRO A 12 20.59 -11.02 -16.65
CA PRO A 12 19.70 -10.57 -15.57
C PRO A 12 20.32 -9.50 -14.65
N ARG A 13 21.65 -9.54 -14.44
CA ARG A 13 22.38 -8.51 -13.67
C ARG A 13 22.38 -7.15 -14.38
N GLN A 14 22.52 -7.15 -15.71
CA GLN A 14 22.44 -5.90 -16.48
C GLN A 14 21.00 -5.36 -16.49
N LEU A 15 20.01 -6.21 -16.73
CA LEU A 15 18.59 -5.82 -16.72
C LEU A 15 18.18 -5.10 -15.43
N THR A 16 18.53 -5.68 -14.28
CA THR A 16 18.20 -5.13 -12.96
C THR A 16 18.95 -3.83 -12.66
N ALA A 17 20.22 -3.72 -13.08
CA ALA A 17 20.98 -2.48 -12.99
C ALA A 17 20.36 -1.37 -13.85
N ASP A 18 19.98 -1.68 -15.10
CA ASP A 18 19.34 -0.72 -16.02
C ASP A 18 17.99 -0.24 -15.46
N LEU A 19 17.18 -1.14 -14.90
CA LEU A 19 15.92 -0.79 -14.24
C LEU A 19 16.16 0.18 -13.06
N ARG A 20 17.13 -0.11 -12.20
CA ARG A 20 17.49 0.75 -11.06
C ARG A 20 18.01 2.12 -11.50
N ALA A 21 18.82 2.17 -12.56
CA ALA A 21 19.30 3.44 -13.11
C ALA A 21 18.15 4.34 -13.61
N ASN A 22 16.98 3.77 -13.90
CA ASN A 22 15.76 4.48 -14.31
C ASN A 22 14.75 4.66 -13.16
N GLY A 23 15.15 4.42 -11.90
CA GLY A 23 14.30 4.60 -10.73
C GLY A 23 13.28 3.48 -10.50
N PHE A 24 13.45 2.32 -11.14
CA PHE A 24 12.62 1.14 -10.89
C PHE A 24 13.26 0.22 -9.85
N HIS A 25 12.44 -0.38 -8.99
CA HIS A 25 12.86 -1.34 -7.98
C HIS A 25 12.43 -2.76 -8.40
N PRO A 26 13.33 -3.59 -8.96
CA PRO A 26 12.97 -4.91 -9.44
C PRO A 26 12.61 -5.86 -8.28
N ILE A 27 11.50 -6.58 -8.45
CA ILE A 27 10.95 -7.56 -7.50
C ILE A 27 10.80 -8.89 -8.25
N THR A 28 11.21 -10.00 -7.62
CA THR A 28 10.98 -11.34 -8.19
C THR A 28 10.02 -12.14 -7.34
N ILE A 29 9.17 -12.91 -8.01
CA ILE A 29 8.33 -13.93 -7.38
C ILE A 29 9.17 -15.14 -6.96
N VAL A 30 8.87 -15.68 -5.78
CA VAL A 30 9.48 -16.89 -5.23
C VAL A 30 8.39 -17.72 -4.54
N ASP A 31 8.10 -18.88 -5.10
CA ASP A 31 7.13 -19.84 -4.55
C ASP A 31 7.80 -20.74 -3.50
N PRO A 32 7.07 -21.58 -2.75
CA PRO A 32 7.68 -22.61 -1.89
C PRO A 32 7.96 -23.93 -2.63
N GLY A 33 7.47 -24.12 -3.87
CA GLY A 33 7.63 -25.38 -4.60
C GLY A 33 9.01 -25.55 -5.23
N VAL A 34 9.90 -26.29 -4.57
CA VAL A 34 11.21 -26.67 -5.12
C VAL A 34 11.03 -27.86 -6.06
N LYS A 35 11.30 -27.67 -7.35
CA LYS A 35 11.26 -28.76 -8.35
C LYS A 35 12.06 -29.97 -7.86
N VAL A 36 11.42 -31.13 -7.81
CA VAL A 36 12.12 -32.40 -7.57
C VAL A 36 12.98 -32.71 -8.79
N ASP A 37 14.26 -32.97 -8.55
CA ASP A 37 15.22 -33.31 -9.60
C ASP A 37 16.08 -34.50 -9.17
N ASP A 38 15.60 -35.71 -9.49
CA ASP A 38 16.31 -36.95 -9.15
C ASP A 38 17.65 -37.10 -9.91
N ALA A 39 17.90 -36.26 -10.91
CA ALA A 39 19.14 -36.24 -11.69
C ALA A 39 20.25 -35.39 -11.04
N ASN A 40 20.00 -34.76 -9.87
CA ASN A 40 20.93 -33.88 -9.15
C ASN A 40 21.52 -32.76 -10.04
N ALA A 41 20.71 -32.17 -10.93
CA ALA A 41 21.11 -31.05 -11.79
C ALA A 41 20.62 -29.70 -11.23
N TYR A 42 19.84 -29.72 -10.15
CA TYR A 42 19.26 -28.55 -9.53
C TYR A 42 19.72 -28.40 -8.08
N LYS A 43 20.82 -27.65 -7.93
CA LYS A 43 21.51 -27.33 -6.67
C LYS A 43 20.58 -27.08 -5.47
N ILE A 44 19.51 -26.31 -5.65
CA ILE A 44 18.60 -25.95 -4.54
C ILE A 44 17.85 -27.18 -4.00
N TYR A 45 17.46 -28.11 -4.86
CA TYR A 45 16.83 -29.36 -4.43
C TYR A 45 17.85 -30.25 -3.70
N ASP A 46 19.07 -30.36 -4.24
CA ASP A 46 20.15 -31.17 -3.66
C ASP A 46 20.54 -30.67 -2.26
N GLU A 47 20.71 -29.35 -2.10
CA GLU A 47 20.96 -28.72 -0.79
C GLU A 47 19.80 -28.93 0.18
N GLY A 48 18.56 -28.77 -0.31
CA GLY A 48 17.36 -29.00 0.48
C GLY A 48 17.28 -30.42 1.02
N ARG A 49 17.60 -31.44 0.20
CA ARG A 49 17.65 -32.84 0.64
C ARG A 49 18.79 -33.10 1.61
N ALA A 50 19.99 -32.61 1.31
CA ALA A 50 21.17 -32.83 2.13
C ALA A 50 21.01 -32.22 3.54
N GLY A 51 20.32 -31.08 3.63
CA GLY A 51 20.01 -30.40 4.89
C GLY A 51 18.72 -30.86 5.58
N ASP A 52 18.02 -31.86 5.04
CA ASP A 52 16.73 -32.34 5.55
C ASP A 52 15.66 -31.24 5.65
N HIS A 53 15.61 -30.34 4.66
CA HIS A 53 14.79 -29.13 4.70
C HIS A 53 13.35 -29.31 4.23
N PHE A 54 12.98 -30.46 3.66
CA PHE A 54 11.65 -30.67 3.09
C PHE A 54 10.66 -31.32 4.07
N ILE A 55 9.38 -30.98 3.90
CA ILE A 55 8.26 -31.63 4.57
C ILE A 55 8.28 -33.11 4.24
N LYS A 56 7.88 -33.95 5.19
CA LYS A 56 7.83 -35.41 5.04
C LYS A 56 6.44 -35.97 5.31
N HIS A 57 6.16 -37.15 4.78
CA HIS A 57 5.06 -38.00 5.18
C HIS A 57 5.32 -38.65 6.55
N THR A 58 4.28 -39.27 7.12
CA THR A 58 4.35 -40.04 8.38
C THR A 58 5.35 -41.19 8.35
N ASN A 59 5.58 -41.79 7.18
CA ASN A 59 6.54 -42.88 6.99
C ASN A 59 7.99 -42.39 6.85
N GLY A 60 8.22 -41.07 6.85
CA GLY A 60 9.54 -40.45 6.72
C GLY A 60 9.95 -40.09 5.29
N ASP A 61 9.14 -40.46 4.28
CA ASP A 61 9.40 -40.09 2.88
C ASP A 61 9.16 -38.60 2.63
N GLU A 62 9.86 -38.02 1.66
CA GLU A 62 9.65 -36.63 1.25
C GLU A 62 8.22 -36.40 0.73
N TYR A 63 7.56 -35.36 1.25
CA TYR A 63 6.26 -34.93 0.74
C TYR A 63 6.44 -34.13 -0.54
N ASN A 64 5.78 -34.59 -1.60
CA ASN A 64 5.80 -33.95 -2.91
C ASN A 64 4.37 -33.63 -3.38
N GLY A 65 4.18 -32.44 -3.93
CA GLY A 65 2.95 -32.01 -4.62
C GLY A 65 3.25 -31.51 -6.03
N SER A 66 2.25 -30.97 -6.71
CA SER A 66 2.42 -30.43 -8.08
C SER A 66 2.11 -28.94 -8.11
N VAL A 67 3.01 -28.16 -8.69
CA VAL A 67 2.87 -26.71 -8.93
C VAL A 67 3.51 -26.35 -10.28
N TRP A 68 3.79 -25.07 -10.54
CA TRP A 68 4.36 -24.59 -11.82
C TRP A 68 5.54 -25.42 -12.38
N PRO A 69 6.56 -25.80 -11.58
CA PRO A 69 7.65 -26.65 -12.07
C PRO A 69 7.32 -28.16 -12.19
N GLY A 70 6.07 -28.58 -11.93
CA GLY A 70 5.65 -29.97 -11.84
C GLY A 70 5.81 -30.53 -10.42
N ARG A 71 6.26 -31.80 -10.30
CA ARG A 71 6.51 -32.48 -9.02
C ARG A 71 7.51 -31.67 -8.19
N SER A 72 7.10 -31.26 -6.99
CA SER A 72 7.82 -30.30 -6.15
C SER A 72 7.82 -30.69 -4.69
N ALA A 73 8.97 -30.55 -4.06
CA ALA A 73 9.16 -30.64 -2.62
C ALA A 73 8.92 -29.27 -1.97
N PHE A 74 8.40 -29.28 -0.75
CA PHE A 74 8.07 -28.06 -0.01
C PHE A 74 8.98 -27.92 1.20
N PRO A 75 9.72 -26.81 1.36
CA PRO A 75 10.51 -26.56 2.55
C PRO A 75 9.65 -26.55 3.82
N ASP A 76 10.11 -27.21 4.87
CA ASP A 76 9.51 -27.24 6.21
C ASP A 76 9.91 -25.97 6.97
N PHE A 77 9.22 -24.85 6.71
CA PHE A 77 9.52 -23.57 7.34
C PHE A 77 9.27 -23.53 8.85
N HIS A 78 8.67 -24.56 9.45
CA HIS A 78 8.54 -24.65 10.91
C HIS A 78 9.87 -24.99 11.59
N ARG A 79 10.82 -25.59 10.85
CA ARG A 79 12.20 -25.81 11.32
C ARG A 79 13.04 -24.54 11.22
N ALA A 80 13.79 -24.24 12.27
CA ALA A 80 14.68 -23.07 12.30
C ALA A 80 15.81 -23.17 11.27
N GLU A 81 16.34 -24.37 11.08
CA GLU A 81 17.42 -24.67 10.14
C GLU A 81 16.97 -24.43 8.70
N THR A 82 15.74 -24.82 8.36
CA THR A 82 15.14 -24.56 7.05
C THR A 82 14.92 -23.08 6.79
N ARG A 83 14.45 -22.32 7.80
CA ARG A 83 14.35 -20.86 7.67
C ARG A 83 15.71 -20.19 7.47
N ALA A 84 16.75 -20.66 8.16
CA ALA A 84 18.10 -20.15 7.99
C ALA A 84 18.69 -20.46 6.60
N TRP A 85 18.48 -21.68 6.08
CA TRP A 85 18.86 -22.06 4.72
C TRP A 85 18.14 -21.17 3.68
N TRP A 86 16.82 -21.01 3.81
CA TRP A 86 16.04 -20.16 2.92
C TRP A 86 16.47 -18.69 2.97
N ALA A 87 16.73 -18.16 4.17
CA ALA A 87 17.26 -16.81 4.35
C ALA A 87 18.60 -16.62 3.61
N GLY A 88 19.48 -17.63 3.64
CA GLY A 88 20.72 -17.63 2.87
C GLY A 88 20.50 -17.54 1.35
N LEU A 89 19.54 -18.31 0.83
CA LEU A 89 19.15 -18.26 -0.59
C LEU A 89 18.60 -16.88 -0.98
N VAL A 90 17.73 -16.30 -0.15
CA VAL A 90 17.18 -14.96 -0.37
C VAL A 90 18.28 -13.91 -0.36
N ARG A 91 19.19 -13.94 0.62
CA ARG A 91 20.34 -13.02 0.70
C ARG A 91 21.18 -13.07 -0.57
N GLU A 92 21.56 -14.27 -0.99
CA GLU A 92 22.37 -14.47 -2.21
C GLU A 92 21.63 -13.98 -3.46
N TRP A 93 20.34 -14.28 -3.57
CA TRP A 93 19.52 -13.85 -4.70
C TRP A 93 19.43 -12.34 -4.84
N LEU A 94 19.24 -11.63 -3.72
CA LEU A 94 19.20 -10.17 -3.68
C LEU A 94 20.57 -9.57 -4.03
N ALA A 95 21.63 -10.08 -3.40
CA ALA A 95 22.99 -9.61 -3.62
C ALA A 95 23.47 -9.84 -5.05
N ASP A 96 23.17 -11.00 -5.62
CA ASP A 96 23.64 -11.36 -6.96
C ASP A 96 22.95 -10.54 -8.06
N PHE A 97 21.65 -10.30 -7.92
CA PHE A 97 20.88 -9.70 -9.00
C PHE A 97 20.42 -8.27 -8.71
N GLY A 98 20.88 -7.64 -7.62
CA GLY A 98 20.48 -6.29 -7.30
C GLY A 98 18.96 -6.13 -7.26
N LEU A 99 18.29 -7.04 -6.55
CA LEU A 99 16.84 -7.01 -6.40
C LEU A 99 16.45 -6.18 -5.16
N SER A 100 15.27 -5.58 -5.18
CA SER A 100 14.82 -4.70 -4.09
C SER A 100 13.88 -5.40 -3.11
N ALA A 101 13.20 -6.47 -3.55
CA ALA A 101 12.18 -7.15 -2.76
C ALA A 101 11.83 -8.53 -3.32
N ILE A 102 11.05 -9.28 -2.53
CA ILE A 102 10.54 -10.61 -2.87
C ILE A 102 9.02 -10.64 -2.81
N TRP A 103 8.39 -11.29 -3.78
CA TRP A 103 7.00 -11.69 -3.74
C TRP A 103 6.89 -13.19 -3.43
N ASN A 104 6.41 -13.56 -2.25
CA ASN A 104 6.11 -14.93 -1.88
C ASN A 104 4.69 -15.31 -2.33
N ASP A 105 4.59 -16.23 -3.28
CA ASP A 105 3.32 -16.72 -3.80
C ASP A 105 3.13 -18.22 -3.55
N MET A 106 1.92 -18.72 -3.74
CA MET A 106 1.56 -20.14 -3.58
C MET A 106 1.86 -20.73 -2.19
N ASN A 107 1.95 -19.88 -1.16
CA ASN A 107 2.43 -20.24 0.17
C ASN A 107 1.31 -20.53 1.20
N GLU A 108 0.11 -20.89 0.74
CA GLU A 108 -0.97 -21.42 1.60
C GLU A 108 -0.62 -22.74 2.33
N PRO A 109 0.19 -23.69 1.81
CA PRO A 109 0.75 -23.86 0.45
C PRO A 109 -0.28 -24.36 -0.57
N ALA A 110 -0.17 -23.88 -1.81
CA ALA A 110 -0.97 -24.35 -2.94
C ALA A 110 -0.32 -25.58 -3.61
N SER A 111 -1.14 -26.48 -4.14
CA SER A 111 -0.75 -27.58 -5.03
C SER A 111 -1.92 -27.93 -5.92
N THR A 112 -1.66 -28.16 -7.21
CA THR A 112 -2.67 -28.45 -8.25
C THR A 112 -3.28 -29.85 -8.12
N ASP A 113 -2.65 -30.73 -7.34
CA ASP A 113 -3.15 -32.09 -7.07
C ASP A 113 -4.17 -32.13 -5.91
N LEU A 114 -4.45 -30.97 -5.29
CA LEU A 114 -5.28 -30.89 -4.08
C LEU A 114 -6.77 -30.82 -4.42
N THR A 115 -7.39 -31.98 -4.64
CA THR A 115 -8.85 -32.16 -4.46
C THR A 115 -9.21 -32.60 -3.03
N GLY A 116 -8.25 -32.70 -2.10
CA GLY A 116 -8.46 -33.14 -0.72
C GLY A 116 -7.40 -32.67 0.30
N PRO A 117 -7.62 -32.89 1.61
CA PRO A 117 -6.71 -32.45 2.67
C PRO A 117 -5.34 -33.16 2.62
N ILE A 118 -4.26 -32.41 2.88
CA ILE A 118 -2.91 -32.95 3.09
C ILE A 118 -2.86 -33.59 4.49
N LEU A 119 -3.36 -34.82 4.62
CA LEU A 119 -3.52 -35.48 5.93
C LEU A 119 -2.20 -36.03 6.51
N ASP A 120 -1.29 -36.48 5.64
CA ASP A 120 -0.11 -37.25 6.07
C ASP A 120 1.19 -36.46 6.09
N ALA A 121 1.20 -35.21 5.64
CA ALA A 121 2.38 -34.36 5.74
C ALA A 121 2.66 -33.95 7.19
N ARG A 122 3.94 -33.85 7.53
CA ARG A 122 4.48 -33.49 8.84
C ARG A 122 5.51 -32.37 8.71
N HIS A 123 5.38 -31.38 9.59
CA HIS A 123 6.26 -30.23 9.74
C HIS A 123 7.06 -30.32 11.04
N ASP A 124 7.97 -29.38 11.27
CA ASP A 124 8.89 -29.35 12.41
C ASP A 124 9.63 -30.68 12.60
N GLY A 125 10.16 -31.22 11.50
CA GLY A 125 10.92 -32.48 11.52
C GLY A 125 10.09 -33.69 11.93
N GLY A 126 8.80 -33.72 11.57
CA GLY A 126 7.90 -34.85 11.84
C GLY A 126 6.93 -34.63 13.01
N LYS A 127 7.11 -33.57 13.81
CA LYS A 127 6.40 -33.36 15.08
C LYS A 127 5.01 -32.76 14.92
N LEU A 128 4.79 -31.96 13.88
CA LEU A 128 3.55 -31.23 13.67
C LEU A 128 2.76 -31.77 12.48
N LEU A 129 1.47 -32.02 12.68
CA LEU A 129 0.55 -32.31 11.59
C LEU A 129 0.42 -31.12 10.66
N HIS A 130 0.35 -31.36 9.35
CA HIS A 130 0.06 -30.29 8.38
C HIS A 130 -1.22 -29.54 8.73
N ALA A 131 -2.28 -30.23 9.19
CA ALA A 131 -3.51 -29.58 9.64
C ALA A 131 -3.29 -28.52 10.74
N SER A 132 -2.30 -28.73 11.64
CA SER A 132 -1.95 -27.78 12.70
C SER A 132 -1.01 -26.67 12.21
N ALA A 133 -0.18 -26.96 11.21
CA ALA A 133 0.86 -26.05 10.71
C ALA A 133 0.39 -25.14 9.56
N ARG A 134 -0.57 -25.60 8.74
CA ARG A 134 -0.96 -25.04 7.43
C ARG A 134 -1.09 -23.52 7.44
N ASN A 135 -1.95 -22.99 8.31
CA ASN A 135 -2.28 -21.56 8.31
C ASN A 135 -1.10 -20.67 8.73
N THR A 136 -0.04 -21.23 9.30
CA THR A 136 1.18 -20.50 9.67
C THR A 136 2.33 -20.72 8.70
N TYR A 137 2.18 -21.61 7.70
CA TYR A 137 3.23 -21.93 6.73
C TYR A 137 3.72 -20.70 5.96
N GLY A 138 2.79 -19.93 5.37
CA GLY A 138 3.11 -18.69 4.66
C GLY A 138 3.77 -17.63 5.54
N LEU A 139 3.36 -17.53 6.82
CA LEU A 139 4.01 -16.64 7.80
C LEU A 139 5.47 -17.06 8.07
N GLN A 140 5.75 -18.36 8.19
CA GLN A 140 7.11 -18.85 8.44
C GLN A 140 8.01 -18.66 7.20
N MET A 141 7.46 -18.81 5.99
CA MET A 141 8.17 -18.46 4.75
C MET A 141 8.50 -16.97 4.70
N ALA A 142 7.51 -16.10 4.96
CA ALA A 142 7.71 -14.65 4.99
C ALA A 142 8.76 -14.24 6.04
N ARG A 143 8.77 -14.89 7.21
CA ARG A 143 9.79 -14.68 8.25
C ARG A 143 11.19 -15.08 7.76
N ALA A 144 11.33 -16.23 7.12
CA ALA A 144 12.62 -16.64 6.55
C ALA A 144 13.10 -15.67 5.45
N THR A 145 12.19 -15.21 4.60
CA THR A 145 12.50 -14.19 3.59
C THR A 145 12.92 -12.87 4.24
N TYR A 146 12.23 -12.43 5.30
CA TYR A 146 12.58 -11.22 6.06
C TYR A 146 13.98 -11.32 6.68
N ASP A 147 14.29 -12.44 7.31
CA ASP A 147 15.62 -12.70 7.87
C ASP A 147 16.70 -12.66 6.78
N GLY A 148 16.43 -13.23 5.59
CA GLY A 148 17.34 -13.16 4.44
C GLY A 148 17.56 -11.74 3.91
N MET A 149 16.50 -10.92 3.87
CA MET A 149 16.60 -9.50 3.50
C MET A 149 17.44 -8.71 4.51
N LEU A 150 17.26 -8.95 5.82
CA LEU A 150 18.08 -8.29 6.85
C LEU A 150 19.54 -8.78 6.87
N GLN A 151 19.79 -10.03 6.49
CA GLN A 151 21.17 -10.51 6.27
C GLN A 151 21.83 -9.85 5.07
N HIS A 152 21.05 -9.45 4.05
CA HIS A 152 21.56 -8.73 2.88
C HIS A 152 21.85 -7.27 3.22
N ASP A 153 20.91 -6.59 3.88
CA ASP A 153 21.04 -5.21 4.32
C ASP A 153 20.25 -5.00 5.64
N PRO A 154 20.93 -4.94 6.80
CA PRO A 154 20.28 -4.85 8.11
C PRO A 154 19.59 -3.51 8.37
N ASP A 155 20.02 -2.46 7.66
CA ASP A 155 19.55 -1.09 7.84
C ASP A 155 18.34 -0.79 6.91
N SER A 156 18.23 -1.48 5.78
CA SER A 156 17.09 -1.35 4.86
C SER A 156 15.77 -1.82 5.48
N ARG A 157 14.64 -1.25 5.02
CA ARG A 157 13.29 -1.73 5.31
C ARG A 157 12.90 -2.83 4.32
N PRO A 158 12.74 -4.10 4.75
CA PRO A 158 12.33 -5.17 3.85
C PRO A 158 10.92 -4.95 3.32
N PHE A 159 10.74 -5.05 2.00
CA PHE A 159 9.43 -5.19 1.38
C PHE A 159 9.25 -6.65 0.93
N ILE A 160 8.24 -7.30 1.50
CA ILE A 160 7.82 -8.66 1.12
C ILE A 160 6.34 -8.58 0.80
N LEU A 161 5.97 -9.07 -0.38
CA LEU A 161 4.57 -9.26 -0.73
C LEU A 161 4.23 -10.74 -0.53
N THR A 162 3.24 -11.08 0.27
CA THR A 162 2.78 -12.47 0.43
C THR A 162 1.32 -12.62 -0.01
N ARG A 163 0.91 -13.85 -0.36
CA ARG A 163 -0.50 -14.23 -0.54
C ARG A 163 -1.11 -14.81 0.74
N ALA A 164 -0.39 -15.72 1.40
CA ALA A 164 -0.83 -16.35 2.64
C ALA A 164 -0.18 -15.69 3.87
N ALA A 165 -0.97 -15.48 4.91
CA ALA A 165 -0.56 -14.86 6.16
C ALA A 165 -1.32 -15.45 7.36
N PHE A 166 -0.81 -15.17 8.57
CA PHE A 166 -1.48 -15.45 9.84
C PHE A 166 -1.39 -14.22 10.75
N SER A 167 -2.07 -14.23 11.90
CA SER A 167 -1.95 -13.15 12.88
C SER A 167 -0.48 -12.89 13.24
N GLY A 168 -0.06 -11.63 13.16
CA GLY A 168 1.34 -11.21 13.36
C GLY A 168 2.15 -11.04 12.08
N ALA A 169 1.62 -11.40 10.90
CA ALA A 169 2.31 -11.26 9.61
C ALA A 169 2.73 -9.82 9.28
N GLN A 170 2.00 -8.81 9.75
CA GLN A 170 2.33 -7.40 9.54
C GLN A 170 3.71 -6.99 10.09
N THR A 171 4.30 -7.81 10.96
CA THR A 171 5.65 -7.57 11.50
C THR A 171 6.76 -7.92 10.52
N VAL A 172 6.47 -8.70 9.48
CA VAL A 172 7.48 -9.20 8.53
C VAL A 172 7.08 -9.05 7.06
N THR A 173 5.80 -8.82 6.72
CA THR A 173 5.35 -8.80 5.32
C THR A 173 4.13 -7.91 5.09
N SER A 174 3.99 -7.45 3.84
CA SER A 174 2.76 -6.90 3.25
C SER A 174 1.94 -8.02 2.60
N LEU A 175 0.66 -7.76 2.33
CA LEU A 175 -0.29 -8.75 1.80
C LEU A 175 -0.92 -8.29 0.49
N TRP A 176 -1.23 -9.22 -0.40
CA TRP A 176 -2.14 -8.98 -1.52
C TRP A 176 -3.31 -9.98 -1.50
N GLY A 177 -4.49 -9.54 -1.96
CA GLY A 177 -5.75 -10.26 -1.83
C GLY A 177 -5.95 -11.48 -2.74
N GLY A 178 -4.89 -11.98 -3.39
CA GLY A 178 -4.97 -13.14 -4.27
C GLY A 178 -5.54 -12.84 -5.66
N ASP A 179 -5.78 -13.92 -6.40
CA ASP A 179 -6.14 -13.95 -7.82
C ASP A 179 -7.58 -13.47 -8.07
N ASN A 180 -7.86 -12.18 -7.86
CA ASN A 180 -9.18 -11.60 -8.14
C ASN A 180 -9.49 -11.54 -9.64
N ASN A 181 -10.75 -11.65 -10.06
CA ASN A 181 -11.13 -11.57 -11.47
C ASN A 181 -11.32 -10.13 -11.95
N ALA A 182 -11.17 -9.91 -13.26
CA ALA A 182 -11.49 -8.68 -13.97
C ALA A 182 -13.01 -8.50 -14.10
N GLN A 183 -13.68 -8.32 -12.95
CA GLN A 183 -15.14 -8.23 -12.81
C GLN A 183 -15.52 -7.10 -11.83
N TRP A 184 -16.66 -6.45 -12.07
CA TRP A 184 -17.17 -5.35 -11.23
C TRP A 184 -17.49 -5.82 -9.79
N GLU A 185 -17.95 -7.05 -9.64
CA GLU A 185 -18.22 -7.69 -8.36
C GLU A 185 -16.94 -7.84 -7.53
N HIS A 186 -15.80 -8.12 -8.17
CA HIS A 186 -14.51 -8.21 -7.50
C HIS A 186 -13.94 -6.81 -7.15
N LEU A 187 -14.21 -5.79 -7.98
CA LEU A 187 -13.95 -4.39 -7.62
C LEU A 187 -14.76 -4.00 -6.39
N ALA A 188 -16.06 -4.31 -6.36
CA ALA A 188 -16.92 -4.05 -5.21
C ALA A 188 -16.46 -4.81 -3.95
N ALA A 189 -16.13 -6.10 -4.08
CA ALA A 189 -15.68 -6.94 -2.97
C ALA A 189 -14.32 -6.55 -2.40
N SER A 190 -13.46 -5.88 -3.20
CA SER A 190 -12.16 -5.41 -2.74
C SER A 190 -12.26 -4.43 -1.57
N LEU A 191 -13.28 -3.56 -1.54
CA LEU A 191 -13.44 -2.56 -0.48
C LEU A 191 -13.62 -3.20 0.91
N PRO A 192 -14.68 -4.00 1.16
CA PRO A 192 -14.85 -4.64 2.45
C PRO A 192 -13.70 -5.59 2.78
N MET A 193 -13.11 -6.28 1.79
CA MET A 193 -11.97 -7.16 2.03
C MET A 193 -10.76 -6.39 2.59
N LEU A 194 -10.36 -5.29 1.94
CA LEU A 194 -9.22 -4.49 2.37
C LEU A 194 -9.48 -3.77 3.71
N MET A 195 -10.70 -3.28 3.94
CA MET A 195 -11.08 -2.70 5.24
C MET A 195 -11.00 -3.73 6.38
N ASN A 196 -11.51 -4.94 6.17
CA ASN A 196 -11.47 -6.00 7.19
C ASN A 196 -10.05 -6.51 7.44
N LEU A 197 -9.21 -6.63 6.41
CA LEU A 197 -7.79 -6.97 6.58
C LEU A 197 -7.04 -5.87 7.35
N GLY A 198 -7.33 -4.61 7.05
CA GLY A 198 -6.83 -3.47 7.82
C GLY A 198 -7.23 -3.54 9.30
N LEU A 199 -8.51 -3.77 9.59
CA LEU A 199 -9.01 -3.97 10.97
C LEU A 199 -8.38 -5.19 11.67
N SER A 200 -7.98 -6.20 10.89
CA SER A 200 -7.35 -7.43 11.39
C SER A 200 -5.83 -7.29 11.56
N GLY A 201 -5.29 -6.08 11.45
CA GLY A 201 -3.88 -5.78 11.72
C GLY A 201 -2.96 -5.84 10.50
N MET A 202 -3.49 -5.92 9.28
CA MET A 202 -2.71 -5.85 8.04
C MET A 202 -2.86 -4.48 7.35
N PRO A 203 -2.08 -3.45 7.74
CA PRO A 203 -2.24 -2.10 7.21
C PRO A 203 -1.74 -1.96 5.76
N PHE A 204 -0.74 -2.76 5.35
CA PHE A 204 -0.17 -2.70 4.00
C PHE A 204 -0.74 -3.84 3.14
N VAL A 205 -1.93 -3.61 2.60
CA VAL A 205 -2.69 -4.59 1.82
C VAL A 205 -3.31 -3.99 0.56
N GLY A 206 -3.49 -4.80 -0.48
CA GLY A 206 -4.10 -4.40 -1.76
C GLY A 206 -4.63 -5.59 -2.57
N VAL A 207 -5.17 -5.33 -3.75
CA VAL A 207 -5.64 -6.33 -4.73
C VAL A 207 -5.05 -6.02 -6.10
N ASP A 208 -5.26 -6.90 -7.08
CA ASP A 208 -4.85 -6.63 -8.46
C ASP A 208 -5.84 -5.69 -9.12
N ILE A 209 -5.39 -4.44 -9.30
CA ILE A 209 -6.16 -3.38 -9.95
C ILE A 209 -6.38 -3.75 -11.41
N GLY A 210 -7.63 -3.81 -11.83
CA GLY A 210 -8.04 -4.26 -13.16
C GLY A 210 -8.44 -5.74 -13.23
N GLY A 211 -8.06 -6.53 -12.21
CA GLY A 211 -8.32 -7.96 -12.10
C GLY A 211 -7.19 -8.83 -12.65
N PHE A 212 -6.83 -9.87 -11.90
CA PHE A 212 -5.87 -10.91 -12.29
C PHE A 212 -6.44 -11.87 -13.34
N GLY A 213 -7.60 -12.47 -13.04
CA GLY A 213 -8.24 -13.49 -13.87
C GLY A 213 -9.15 -12.89 -14.93
N GLY A 214 -9.04 -13.37 -16.18
CA GLY A 214 -9.86 -12.92 -17.29
C GLY A 214 -9.42 -11.57 -17.89
N ASP A 215 -10.19 -11.10 -18.87
CA ASP A 215 -9.87 -9.91 -19.66
C ASP A 215 -10.59 -8.66 -19.11
N SER A 216 -9.83 -7.65 -18.69
CA SER A 216 -10.38 -6.36 -18.29
C SER A 216 -10.87 -5.51 -19.48
N ASN A 217 -11.49 -4.37 -19.21
CA ASN A 217 -11.86 -3.39 -20.21
C ASN A 217 -11.51 -1.97 -19.72
N GLY A 218 -11.58 -1.00 -20.64
CA GLY A 218 -11.17 0.38 -20.35
C GLY A 218 -11.95 1.03 -19.21
N GLU A 219 -13.26 0.80 -19.13
CA GLU A 219 -14.09 1.36 -18.05
C GLU A 219 -13.72 0.75 -16.69
N LEU A 220 -13.62 -0.58 -16.64
CA LEU A 220 -13.25 -1.28 -15.41
C LEU A 220 -11.85 -0.88 -14.94
N LEU A 221 -10.86 -0.83 -15.84
CA LEU A 221 -9.51 -0.39 -15.48
C LEU A 221 -9.51 1.06 -14.99
N ALA A 222 -10.24 1.97 -15.64
CA ALA A 222 -10.34 3.36 -15.22
C ALA A 222 -10.93 3.48 -13.80
N ARG A 223 -12.07 2.83 -13.53
CA ARG A 223 -12.73 2.85 -12.21
C ARG A 223 -11.92 2.14 -11.13
N TRP A 224 -11.25 1.04 -11.47
CA TRP A 224 -10.40 0.35 -10.50
C TRP A 224 -9.14 1.15 -10.20
N THR A 225 -8.54 1.82 -11.19
CA THR A 225 -7.37 2.68 -10.97
C THR A 225 -7.73 3.90 -10.11
N GLN A 226 -8.93 4.47 -10.31
CA GLN A 226 -9.45 5.55 -9.47
C GLN A 226 -9.39 5.21 -7.98
N VAL A 227 -9.99 4.10 -7.57
CA VAL A 227 -9.99 3.69 -6.16
C VAL A 227 -8.67 3.06 -5.73
N GLY A 228 -8.02 2.32 -6.63
CA GLY A 228 -6.77 1.61 -6.38
C GLY A 228 -5.61 2.51 -6.04
N ALA A 229 -5.61 3.75 -6.57
CA ALA A 229 -4.68 4.81 -6.18
C ALA A 229 -4.71 5.10 -4.66
N PHE A 230 -5.81 4.79 -3.98
CA PHE A 230 -6.01 4.98 -2.53
C PHE A 230 -5.91 3.70 -1.71
N TYR A 231 -5.67 2.54 -2.33
CA TYR A 231 -5.35 1.33 -1.57
C TYR A 231 -3.98 1.47 -0.89
N PRO A 232 -3.77 0.84 0.28
CA PRO A 232 -2.47 0.84 0.93
C PRO A 232 -1.38 0.30 -0.01
N PHE A 233 -1.64 -0.85 -0.65
CA PHE A 233 -0.84 -1.39 -1.74
C PHE A 233 -1.55 -1.22 -3.09
N CYS A 234 -0.89 -0.51 -4.02
CA CYS A 234 -1.44 -0.15 -5.33
C CYS A 234 -0.64 -0.84 -6.43
N ARG A 235 -1.19 -1.93 -6.99
CA ARG A 235 -0.58 -2.73 -8.05
C ARG A 235 -1.61 -3.08 -9.13
N ASN A 236 -1.30 -2.78 -10.39
CA ASN A 236 -1.97 -3.37 -11.54
C ASN A 236 -1.24 -4.67 -11.91
N HIS A 237 -2.00 -5.74 -12.10
CA HIS A 237 -1.45 -7.06 -12.40
C HIS A 237 -2.50 -7.93 -13.08
N THR A 238 -2.06 -8.79 -14.01
CA THR A 238 -2.94 -9.67 -14.79
C THR A 238 -2.24 -11.00 -15.04
N ALA A 239 -3.03 -12.07 -15.19
CA ALA A 239 -2.52 -13.41 -15.43
C ALA A 239 -1.81 -13.54 -16.79
N THR A 240 -0.95 -14.56 -16.91
CA THR A 240 -0.39 -14.91 -18.23
C THR A 240 -1.52 -15.39 -19.15
N GLY A 241 -1.55 -14.89 -20.39
CA GLY A 241 -2.54 -15.28 -21.41
C GLY A 241 -3.80 -14.40 -21.44
N THR A 242 -3.92 -13.42 -20.56
CA THR A 242 -4.94 -12.35 -20.66
C THR A 242 -4.41 -11.18 -21.48
N ARG A 243 -5.30 -10.26 -21.86
CA ARG A 243 -4.88 -8.99 -22.50
C ARG A 243 -4.00 -8.13 -21.59
N ALA A 244 -3.26 -7.21 -22.22
CA ALA A 244 -2.51 -6.15 -21.57
C ALA A 244 -3.43 -5.26 -20.72
N GLN A 245 -2.92 -4.79 -19.57
CA GLN A 245 -3.68 -4.00 -18.60
C GLN A 245 -2.91 -2.79 -18.06
N GLU A 246 -1.74 -2.49 -18.62
CA GLU A 246 -0.99 -1.29 -18.28
C GLU A 246 -1.84 -0.03 -18.58
N PRO A 247 -1.60 1.11 -17.89
CA PRO A 247 -2.43 2.31 -18.02
C PRO A 247 -2.70 2.80 -19.45
N TRP A 248 -1.80 2.52 -20.40
CA TRP A 248 -1.90 2.92 -21.81
C TRP A 248 -2.61 1.89 -22.72
N ALA A 249 -3.04 0.73 -22.20
CA ALA A 249 -3.57 -0.37 -23.01
C ALA A 249 -4.97 -0.11 -23.60
N PHE A 250 -5.73 0.86 -23.06
CA PHE A 250 -7.14 1.09 -23.42
C PHE A 250 -7.40 2.48 -24.03
N GLY A 251 -6.38 3.07 -24.68
CA GLY A 251 -6.50 4.34 -25.40
C GLY A 251 -6.33 5.59 -24.52
N PRO A 252 -6.26 6.77 -25.15
CA PRO A 252 -5.80 8.01 -24.51
C PRO A 252 -6.72 8.51 -23.39
N GLU A 253 -8.02 8.23 -23.44
CA GLU A 253 -8.97 8.62 -22.38
C GLU A 253 -8.69 7.86 -21.08
N VAL A 254 -8.60 6.52 -21.15
CA VAL A 254 -8.30 5.67 -19.99
C VAL A 254 -6.90 5.95 -19.46
N GLU A 255 -5.94 6.17 -20.35
CA GLU A 255 -4.58 6.55 -19.97
C GLU A 255 -4.54 7.88 -19.21
N ALA A 256 -5.30 8.88 -19.66
CA ALA A 256 -5.40 10.17 -18.97
C ALA A 256 -6.01 10.04 -17.57
N ILE A 257 -7.04 9.20 -17.41
CA ILE A 257 -7.66 8.92 -16.12
C ILE A 257 -6.65 8.21 -15.20
N CYS A 258 -6.01 7.14 -15.68
CA CYS A 258 -5.00 6.43 -14.90
C CYS A 258 -3.86 7.36 -14.47
N ARG A 259 -3.35 8.20 -15.38
CA ARG A 259 -2.33 9.20 -15.09
C ARG A 259 -2.78 10.19 -14.02
N LYS A 260 -4.04 10.69 -14.07
CA LYS A 260 -4.61 11.60 -13.06
C LYS A 260 -4.55 11.01 -11.66
N TYR A 261 -5.04 9.79 -11.47
CA TYR A 261 -5.13 9.16 -10.15
C TYR A 261 -3.79 8.60 -9.65
N ILE A 262 -2.93 8.08 -10.54
CA ILE A 262 -1.57 7.71 -10.17
C ILE A 262 -0.77 8.95 -9.75
N SER A 263 -0.88 10.06 -10.49
CA SER A 263 -0.23 11.32 -10.10
C SER A 263 -0.76 11.84 -8.77
N LEU A 264 -2.07 11.74 -8.54
CA LEU A 264 -2.68 12.11 -7.26
C LEU A 264 -2.15 11.25 -6.11
N ARG A 265 -1.97 9.94 -6.30
CA ARG A 265 -1.32 9.08 -5.31
C ARG A 265 0.08 9.59 -4.96
N TYR A 266 0.90 9.91 -5.97
CA TYR A 266 2.25 10.46 -5.75
C TYR A 266 2.21 11.77 -4.97
N GLN A 267 1.30 12.68 -5.32
CA GLN A 267 1.11 13.92 -4.58
C GLN A 267 0.67 13.68 -3.13
N LEU A 268 -0.14 12.64 -2.88
CA LEU A 268 -0.63 12.25 -1.55
C LEU A 268 0.32 11.33 -0.78
N LEU A 269 1.51 11.00 -1.31
CA LEU A 269 2.48 10.18 -0.58
C LEU A 269 2.80 10.71 0.83
N PRO A 270 2.99 12.02 1.10
CA PRO A 270 3.24 12.46 2.48
C PRO A 270 2.02 12.24 3.39
N TYR A 271 0.80 12.28 2.87
CA TYR A 271 -0.40 11.93 3.64
C TYR A 271 -0.46 10.42 3.91
N LEU A 272 -0.29 9.58 2.88
CA LEU A 272 -0.26 8.13 3.02
C LEU A 272 0.87 7.67 3.94
N TYR A 273 2.03 8.31 3.86
CA TYR A 273 3.20 8.01 4.67
C TYR A 273 2.96 8.31 6.15
N ASN A 274 2.28 9.42 6.47
CA ASN A 274 1.82 9.67 7.83
C ASN A 274 0.82 8.61 8.34
N LEU A 275 -0.05 8.09 7.47
CA LEU A 275 -0.96 7.00 7.86
C LEU A 275 -0.19 5.72 8.15
N PHE A 276 0.86 5.41 7.38
CA PHE A 276 1.76 4.28 7.66
C PHE A 276 2.57 4.49 8.93
N TYR A 277 2.99 5.72 9.22
CA TYR A 277 3.57 6.07 10.52
C TYR A 277 2.55 5.81 11.65
N GLU A 278 1.33 6.32 11.56
CA GLU A 278 0.26 6.06 12.55
C GLU A 278 0.01 4.55 12.74
N ALA A 279 -0.08 3.80 11.64
CA ALA A 279 -0.21 2.35 11.64
C ALA A 279 0.96 1.67 12.38
N SER A 280 2.20 2.10 12.17
CA SER A 280 3.37 1.55 12.88
C SER A 280 3.35 1.80 14.39
N GLN A 281 2.71 2.89 14.83
CA GLN A 281 2.65 3.28 16.23
C GLN A 281 1.44 2.68 16.97
N THR A 282 0.33 2.43 16.25
CA THR A 282 -0.97 2.15 16.87
C THR A 282 -1.70 0.94 16.30
N GLY A 283 -1.27 0.42 15.14
CA GLY A 283 -2.00 -0.59 14.38
C GLY A 283 -3.22 -0.05 13.62
N ALA A 284 -3.44 1.27 13.59
CA ALA A 284 -4.57 1.85 12.86
C ALA A 284 -4.52 1.50 11.37
N PRO A 285 -5.65 1.08 10.75
CA PRO A 285 -5.66 0.80 9.32
C PRO A 285 -5.53 2.08 8.50
N ILE A 286 -4.94 1.96 7.31
CA ILE A 286 -4.85 3.06 6.35
C ILE A 286 -6.23 3.31 5.73
N MET A 287 -6.89 2.23 5.28
CA MET A 287 -8.24 2.22 4.73
C MET A 287 -9.23 1.77 5.81
N ARG A 288 -10.15 2.65 6.21
CA ARG A 288 -10.97 2.50 7.42
C ARG A 288 -12.46 2.44 7.07
N PRO A 289 -13.22 1.46 7.58
CA PRO A 289 -14.67 1.51 7.50
C PRO A 289 -15.18 2.72 8.28
N LEU A 290 -16.30 3.32 7.84
CA LEU A 290 -16.83 4.51 8.50
C LEU A 290 -17.13 4.26 9.99
N ALA A 291 -17.54 3.05 10.35
CA ALA A 291 -17.77 2.63 11.74
C ALA A 291 -16.56 2.86 12.67
N TRP A 292 -15.32 2.85 12.14
CA TRP A 292 -14.11 3.16 12.90
C TRP A 292 -14.14 4.58 13.48
N HIS A 293 -14.65 5.54 12.71
CA HIS A 293 -14.74 6.94 13.11
C HIS A 293 -16.10 7.31 13.70
N TYR A 294 -17.13 6.51 13.42
CA TYR A 294 -18.52 6.78 13.77
C TYR A 294 -19.20 5.56 14.44
N PRO A 295 -18.65 5.03 15.54
CA PRO A 295 -19.13 3.77 16.14
C PRO A 295 -20.54 3.86 16.75
N LYS A 296 -21.10 5.07 16.88
CA LYS A 296 -22.46 5.32 17.38
C LYS A 296 -23.48 5.52 16.25
N ASP A 297 -23.05 5.43 15.00
CA ASP A 297 -23.88 5.64 13.83
C ASP A 297 -24.15 4.29 13.13
N PRO A 298 -25.34 3.70 13.33
CA PRO A 298 -25.64 2.35 12.84
C PRO A 298 -25.67 2.25 11.32
N VAL A 299 -25.84 3.36 10.59
CA VAL A 299 -25.75 3.36 9.12
C VAL A 299 -24.37 2.90 8.68
N THR A 300 -23.32 3.25 9.44
CA THR A 300 -21.93 3.01 9.05
C THR A 300 -21.48 1.56 9.17
N PHE A 301 -22.25 0.68 9.82
CA PHE A 301 -21.84 -0.70 10.08
C PHE A 301 -21.89 -1.59 8.84
N ASN A 302 -22.75 -1.25 7.88
CA ASN A 302 -22.98 -2.02 6.65
C ASN A 302 -22.56 -1.26 5.38
N LEU A 303 -21.87 -0.12 5.52
CA LEU A 303 -21.33 0.64 4.37
C LEU A 303 -20.04 -0.02 3.88
N ASN A 304 -20.21 -0.89 2.89
CA ASN A 304 -19.11 -1.63 2.25
C ASN A 304 -18.64 -0.99 0.93
N ASP A 305 -19.34 0.03 0.45
CA ASP A 305 -19.14 0.65 -0.85
C ASP A 305 -18.47 2.02 -0.77
N GLN A 306 -18.09 2.49 0.42
CA GLN A 306 -17.34 3.71 0.66
C GLN A 306 -16.49 3.58 1.93
N PHE A 307 -15.40 4.33 2.03
CA PHE A 307 -14.46 4.21 3.14
C PHE A 307 -13.79 5.54 3.49
N MET A 308 -13.19 5.58 4.68
CA MET A 308 -12.31 6.65 5.12
C MET A 308 -10.85 6.27 4.81
N LEU A 309 -10.13 7.09 4.06
CA LEU A 309 -8.67 7.00 3.96
C LEU A 309 -8.06 7.85 5.08
N GLY A 310 -7.55 7.18 6.11
CA GLY A 310 -7.19 7.84 7.35
C GLY A 310 -8.38 8.57 7.97
N PRO A 311 -8.16 9.67 8.73
CA PRO A 311 -9.24 10.39 9.40
C PRO A 311 -9.95 11.45 8.54
N ASN A 312 -9.39 11.83 7.39
CA ASN A 312 -9.72 13.09 6.71
C ASN A 312 -10.39 12.97 5.35
N LEU A 313 -10.25 11.83 4.66
CA LEU A 313 -10.73 11.65 3.29
C LEU A 313 -11.78 10.54 3.23
N LEU A 314 -12.97 10.84 2.72
CA LEU A 314 -14.01 9.85 2.40
C LEU A 314 -14.00 9.59 0.91
N ILE A 315 -13.94 8.31 0.53
CA ILE A 315 -13.83 7.84 -0.85
C ILE A 315 -15.04 6.96 -1.19
N ALA A 316 -15.74 7.29 -2.28
CA ALA A 316 -16.95 6.59 -2.71
C ALA A 316 -16.87 6.25 -4.22
N PRO A 317 -16.26 5.12 -4.61
CA PRO A 317 -16.03 4.73 -6.02
C PRO A 317 -17.25 4.25 -6.80
N ILE A 318 -17.27 4.38 -8.13
CA ILE A 318 -18.28 3.67 -8.93
C ILE A 318 -17.93 2.18 -8.97
N LEU A 319 -18.90 1.32 -8.62
CA LEU A 319 -18.72 -0.13 -8.44
C LEU A 319 -19.58 -0.97 -9.41
N ALA A 320 -20.18 -0.34 -10.42
CA ALA A 320 -20.99 -1.01 -11.44
C ALA A 320 -20.82 -0.30 -12.79
N PRO A 321 -20.96 -1.05 -13.92
CA PRO A 321 -20.71 -0.51 -15.25
C PRO A 321 -21.70 0.59 -15.63
N SER A 322 -21.22 1.52 -16.45
CA SER A 322 -21.97 2.61 -17.08
C SER A 322 -22.62 3.61 -16.12
N LEU A 323 -22.32 3.55 -14.83
CA LEU A 323 -22.82 4.53 -13.87
C LEU A 323 -21.97 5.80 -13.89
N THR A 324 -22.67 6.94 -13.93
CA THR A 324 -22.08 8.29 -13.90
C THR A 324 -22.45 9.06 -12.64
N ALA A 325 -23.14 8.44 -11.70
CA ALA A 325 -23.45 8.99 -10.38
C ALA A 325 -23.75 7.85 -9.40
N ARG A 326 -23.68 8.13 -8.10
CA ARG A 326 -24.06 7.17 -7.04
C ARG A 326 -24.59 7.85 -5.79
N ALA A 327 -25.34 7.11 -4.98
CA ALA A 327 -25.65 7.53 -3.61
C ALA A 327 -24.37 7.47 -2.75
N VAL A 328 -24.21 8.47 -1.87
CA VAL A 328 -23.13 8.57 -0.89
C VAL A 328 -23.72 8.97 0.45
N TYR A 329 -23.29 8.29 1.51
CA TYR A 329 -23.59 8.69 2.89
C TYR A 329 -22.47 9.56 3.45
N LEU A 330 -22.81 10.74 3.93
CA LEU A 330 -21.90 11.58 4.71
C LEU A 330 -22.27 11.47 6.18
N PRO A 331 -21.40 10.93 7.05
CA PRO A 331 -21.69 10.83 8.49
C PRO A 331 -21.61 12.21 9.16
N LYS A 332 -21.96 12.28 10.46
CA LYS A 332 -21.96 13.52 11.24
C LYS A 332 -20.67 14.33 11.06
N GLY A 333 -20.83 15.60 10.71
CA GLY A 333 -19.73 16.55 10.51
C GLY A 333 -19.89 17.30 9.20
N ARG A 334 -18.96 18.22 8.95
CA ARG A 334 -18.92 19.01 7.71
C ARG A 334 -17.95 18.39 6.71
N TRP A 335 -18.40 18.27 5.48
CA TRP A 335 -17.67 17.63 4.39
C TRP A 335 -17.58 18.55 3.18
N TYR A 336 -16.44 18.55 2.53
CA TYR A 336 -16.18 19.32 1.33
C TYR A 336 -15.95 18.38 0.15
N ARG A 337 -16.74 18.51 -0.91
CA ARG A 337 -16.56 17.70 -2.11
C ARG A 337 -15.28 18.10 -2.84
N TRP A 338 -14.31 17.21 -2.97
CA TRP A 338 -13.02 17.48 -3.58
C TRP A 338 -12.92 16.78 -4.94
N SER A 339 -12.64 17.54 -6.01
CA SER A 339 -12.30 16.94 -7.29
C SER A 339 -10.81 16.63 -7.32
N ALA A 340 -10.47 15.38 -7.62
CA ALA A 340 -9.10 14.88 -7.68
C ALA A 340 -8.17 15.82 -8.50
N GLY A 341 -7.12 16.35 -7.86
CA GLY A 341 -6.17 17.27 -8.49
C GLY A 341 -6.63 18.74 -8.62
N GLN A 342 -7.85 19.09 -8.19
CA GLN A 342 -8.31 20.47 -8.10
C GLN A 342 -8.30 20.97 -6.66
N PHE A 343 -7.64 22.09 -6.41
CA PHE A 343 -7.60 22.74 -5.10
C PHE A 343 -8.28 24.11 -5.20
N GLY A 344 -9.32 24.38 -4.40
CA GLY A 344 -10.08 25.63 -4.53
C GLY A 344 -11.33 25.76 -3.66
N LYS A 345 -12.26 26.64 -4.08
CA LYS A 345 -13.54 26.95 -3.41
C LYS A 345 -14.43 25.70 -3.36
N LEU A 346 -15.06 25.46 -2.21
CA LEU A 346 -15.80 24.24 -1.99
C LEU A 346 -17.18 24.55 -1.38
N PRO A 347 -18.28 24.15 -2.03
CA PRO A 347 -19.52 23.92 -1.30
C PRO A 347 -19.27 22.84 -0.24
N TYR A 348 -19.80 23.06 0.97
CA TYR A 348 -19.79 22.06 2.02
C TYR A 348 -21.17 21.48 2.21
N ILE A 349 -21.20 20.27 2.77
CA ILE A 349 -22.41 19.53 3.08
C ILE A 349 -22.26 19.07 4.54
N ASP A 350 -23.24 19.43 5.37
CA ASP A 350 -23.30 18.99 6.75
C ASP A 350 -24.03 17.64 6.81
N GLY A 351 -23.38 16.63 7.39
CA GLY A 351 -23.97 15.33 7.69
C GLY A 351 -24.54 15.27 9.12
N PRO A 352 -25.30 14.22 9.47
CA PRO A 352 -25.50 13.01 8.68
C PRO A 352 -26.52 13.19 7.54
N THR A 353 -26.17 12.80 6.31
CA THR A 353 -27.09 12.90 5.16
C THR A 353 -26.71 11.94 4.03
N HIS A 354 -27.66 11.66 3.14
CA HIS A 354 -27.41 11.00 1.86
C HIS A 354 -27.49 12.02 0.73
N LEU A 355 -26.64 11.86 -0.28
CA LEU A 355 -26.64 12.67 -1.49
C LEU A 355 -26.37 11.82 -2.72
N ILE A 356 -26.78 12.32 -3.89
CA ILE A 356 -26.35 11.77 -5.18
C ILE A 356 -25.10 12.52 -5.61
N ALA A 357 -24.01 11.78 -5.76
CA ALA A 357 -22.72 12.30 -6.20
C ALA A 357 -22.54 12.01 -7.69
N GLU A 358 -22.44 13.06 -8.50
CA GLU A 358 -21.97 12.95 -9.87
C GLU A 358 -20.57 12.31 -9.92
N ALA A 359 -20.34 11.46 -10.90
CA ALA A 359 -19.13 10.67 -11.05
C ALA A 359 -18.98 10.26 -12.54
N PRO A 360 -18.81 11.21 -13.48
CA PRO A 360 -18.43 10.86 -14.85
C PRO A 360 -17.15 10.00 -14.87
N LEU A 361 -16.83 9.40 -16.02
CA LEU A 361 -15.77 8.39 -16.10
C LEU A 361 -14.43 8.83 -15.51
N ASP A 362 -14.09 10.12 -15.58
CA ASP A 362 -12.85 10.71 -15.09
C ASP A 362 -12.89 11.24 -13.64
N GLU A 363 -14.04 11.16 -12.98
CA GLU A 363 -14.25 11.67 -11.62
C GLU A 363 -14.66 10.58 -10.62
N LEU A 364 -13.97 10.60 -9.48
CA LEU A 364 -14.22 9.79 -8.30
C LEU A 364 -14.82 10.68 -7.22
N PRO A 365 -15.98 10.35 -6.65
CA PRO A 365 -16.50 11.05 -5.48
C PRO A 365 -15.53 10.98 -4.29
N LEU A 366 -14.89 12.11 -3.98
CA LEU A 366 -14.01 12.32 -2.83
C LEU A 366 -14.55 13.45 -1.97
N PHE A 367 -14.48 13.28 -0.65
CA PHE A 367 -14.91 14.29 0.31
C PHE A 367 -13.86 14.47 1.40
N VAL A 368 -13.56 15.73 1.70
CA VAL A 368 -12.58 16.12 2.72
C VAL A 368 -13.33 16.58 3.96
N ARG A 369 -12.95 16.06 5.12
CA ARG A 369 -13.53 16.46 6.41
C ARG A 369 -13.09 17.89 6.77
N ALA A 370 -14.00 18.68 7.35
CA ALA A 370 -13.65 19.96 7.95
C ALA A 370 -12.52 19.82 8.99
N GLY A 371 -11.57 20.75 8.97
CA GLY A 371 -10.37 20.71 9.82
C GLY A 371 -9.25 19.80 9.31
N ALA A 372 -9.40 19.18 8.13
CA ALA A 372 -8.32 18.41 7.52
C ALA A 372 -7.12 19.29 7.17
N ILE A 373 -5.93 18.76 7.44
CA ILE A 373 -4.65 19.25 6.91
C ILE A 373 -4.06 18.10 6.09
N ILE A 374 -3.97 18.28 4.77
CA ILE A 374 -3.48 17.25 3.84
C ILE A 374 -2.15 17.74 3.27
N PRO A 375 -1.02 17.12 3.65
CA PRO A 375 0.26 17.43 3.04
C PRO A 375 0.33 16.84 1.63
N THR A 376 0.96 17.55 0.71
CA THR A 376 1.24 17.09 -0.64
C THR A 376 2.67 17.42 -1.08
N TRP A 377 3.20 16.58 -1.98
CA TRP A 377 4.41 16.84 -2.74
C TRP A 377 4.07 17.11 -4.22
N PRO A 378 5.00 17.66 -5.02
CA PRO A 378 4.84 17.72 -6.47
C PRO A 378 4.73 16.32 -7.08
N PRO A 379 4.10 16.17 -8.25
CA PRO A 379 4.12 14.91 -8.99
C PRO A 379 5.56 14.48 -9.31
N ALA A 380 5.83 13.18 -9.27
CA ALA A 380 7.11 12.58 -9.64
C ALA A 380 6.88 11.26 -10.40
N GLN A 381 7.88 10.81 -11.14
CA GLN A 381 7.81 9.56 -11.91
C GLN A 381 8.08 8.31 -11.05
N HIS A 382 8.89 8.46 -10.01
CA HIS A 382 9.21 7.43 -9.01
C HIS A 382 9.57 8.10 -7.67
N THR A 383 9.63 7.32 -6.59
CA THR A 383 9.79 7.85 -5.22
C THR A 383 11.10 8.58 -4.98
N ASP A 384 12.17 8.18 -5.69
CA ASP A 384 13.50 8.79 -5.57
C ASP A 384 13.60 10.14 -6.29
N ALA A 385 12.68 10.44 -7.21
CA ALA A 385 12.60 11.72 -7.93
C ALA A 385 11.69 12.75 -7.23
N ILE A 386 11.10 12.42 -6.09
CA ILE A 386 10.23 13.33 -5.35
C ILE A 386 11.07 14.43 -4.70
N ASP A 387 10.72 15.69 -4.99
CA ASP A 387 11.18 16.83 -4.20
C ASP A 387 10.45 16.84 -2.85
N ARG A 388 11.03 16.16 -1.85
CA ARG A 388 10.47 16.07 -0.50
C ARG A 388 10.53 17.40 0.27
N ASP A 389 11.34 18.34 -0.20
CA ASP A 389 11.46 19.68 0.38
C ASP A 389 10.32 20.60 -0.08
N ASP A 390 9.62 20.27 -1.17
CA ASP A 390 8.57 21.11 -1.73
C ASP A 390 7.15 20.79 -1.21
N VAL A 391 6.95 20.96 0.10
CA VAL A 391 5.70 20.59 0.79
C VAL A 391 4.63 21.67 0.72
N THR A 392 3.41 21.26 0.34
CA THR A 392 2.19 22.06 0.49
C THR A 392 1.25 21.43 1.52
N LEU A 393 0.83 22.21 2.51
CA LEU A 393 -0.22 21.85 3.47
C LEU A 393 -1.55 22.45 3.01
N HIS A 394 -2.45 21.59 2.54
CA HIS A 394 -3.81 21.96 2.16
C HIS A 394 -4.72 21.94 3.38
N ILE A 395 -5.38 23.06 3.67
CA ILE A 395 -6.12 23.26 4.92
C ILE A 395 -7.59 23.57 4.63
N TRP A 396 -8.47 22.75 5.20
CA TRP A 396 -9.91 22.97 5.17
C TRP A 396 -10.39 23.60 6.48
N PRO A 397 -11.29 24.61 6.43
CA PRO A 397 -11.83 25.23 7.64
C PRO A 397 -12.50 24.20 8.54
N GLY A 398 -12.23 24.30 9.85
CA GLY A 398 -12.76 23.43 10.88
C GLY A 398 -11.76 23.27 12.01
N GLU A 399 -11.90 22.20 12.79
CA GLU A 399 -10.99 21.87 13.88
C GLU A 399 -10.33 20.52 13.59
N GLY A 400 -9.00 20.47 13.67
CA GLY A 400 -8.26 19.26 13.38
C GLY A 400 -6.76 19.39 13.63
N ALA A 401 -6.03 18.30 13.40
CA ALA A 401 -4.58 18.27 13.57
C ALA A 401 -3.93 17.27 12.61
N LEU A 402 -2.65 17.50 12.34
CA LEU A 402 -1.77 16.63 11.59
C LEU A 402 -0.45 16.51 12.34
N ASP A 403 -0.05 15.28 12.65
CA ASP A 403 1.32 14.97 13.06
C ASP A 403 2.12 14.65 11.79
N PHE A 404 2.81 15.64 11.23
CA PHE A 404 3.56 15.52 9.98
C PHE A 404 4.90 14.83 10.21
N TYR A 405 5.00 13.58 9.76
CA TYR A 405 6.16 12.71 9.94
C TYR A 405 7.00 12.66 8.66
N GLU A 406 8.31 12.85 8.83
CA GLU A 406 9.29 12.87 7.75
C GLU A 406 10.53 12.08 8.18
N ASP A 407 11.10 11.29 7.27
CA ASP A 407 12.40 10.61 7.42
C ASP A 407 12.99 10.32 6.02
N ASP A 408 14.06 9.54 5.96
CA ASP A 408 14.70 9.16 4.68
C ASP A 408 13.87 8.21 3.81
N GLY A 409 12.77 7.65 4.33
CA GLY A 409 11.90 6.70 3.61
C GLY A 409 12.47 5.29 3.43
N ALA A 410 13.70 5.01 3.89
CA ALA A 410 14.43 3.80 3.55
C ALA A 410 15.01 3.05 4.75
N THR A 411 15.49 3.76 5.77
CA THR A 411 16.30 3.17 6.85
C THR A 411 15.46 2.80 8.05
N ARG A 412 15.72 1.64 8.64
CA ARG A 412 15.14 1.18 9.91
C ARG A 412 15.76 1.93 11.07
N GLY A 413 14.93 2.49 11.96
CA GLY A 413 15.44 3.23 13.11
C GLY A 413 16.23 4.49 12.76
N GLY A 414 16.08 5.00 11.52
CA GLY A 414 16.72 6.22 11.06
C GLY A 414 16.20 7.47 11.80
N ASP A 415 16.88 8.59 11.55
CA ASP A 415 16.44 9.87 12.08
C ASP A 415 15.11 10.30 11.44
N TYR A 416 14.25 10.91 12.25
CA TYR A 416 12.95 11.41 11.81
C TYR A 416 12.76 12.88 12.20
N ARG A 417 11.74 13.51 11.61
CA ARG A 417 11.22 14.82 12.00
C ARG A 417 9.70 14.72 12.14
N LEU A 418 9.18 15.18 13.27
CA LEU A 418 7.74 15.19 13.56
C LEU A 418 7.28 16.60 13.92
N THR A 419 6.44 17.20 13.08
CA THR A 419 5.86 18.52 13.30
C THR A 419 4.35 18.43 13.47
N ARG A 420 3.83 18.87 14.62
CA ARG A 420 2.39 18.88 14.87
C ARG A 420 1.77 20.20 14.43
N PHE A 421 0.88 20.14 13.46
CA PHE A 421 0.01 21.23 13.04
C PHE A 421 -1.37 21.06 13.66
N LYS A 422 -1.97 22.14 14.13
CA LYS A 422 -3.35 22.21 14.61
C LYS A 422 -4.08 23.31 13.88
N VAL A 423 -5.26 23.02 13.35
CA VAL A 423 -6.14 24.00 12.72
C VAL A 423 -7.37 24.23 13.58
N THR A 424 -7.80 25.48 13.68
CA THR A 424 -9.03 25.88 14.35
C THR A 424 -9.70 26.98 13.54
N ALA A 425 -10.94 26.77 13.14
CA ALA A 425 -11.78 27.80 12.54
C ALA A 425 -12.65 28.46 13.60
N GLY A 426 -12.71 29.80 13.57
CA GLY A 426 -13.60 30.62 14.40
C GLY A 426 -14.47 31.53 13.56
N SER A 427 -15.21 32.43 14.21
CA SER A 427 -16.05 33.43 13.53
C SER A 427 -15.26 34.36 12.60
N ASP A 428 -13.99 34.60 12.95
CA ASP A 428 -13.16 35.63 12.34
C ASP A 428 -12.10 35.07 11.39
N GLY A 429 -12.12 33.77 11.07
CA GLY A 429 -11.16 33.15 10.16
C GLY A 429 -10.63 31.79 10.62
N VAL A 430 -9.49 31.37 10.07
CA VAL A 430 -8.82 30.09 10.34
C VAL A 430 -7.45 30.34 10.96
N ALA A 431 -7.15 29.67 12.06
CA ALA A 431 -5.83 29.67 12.70
C ALA A 431 -5.14 28.32 12.50
N VAL A 432 -3.84 28.36 12.22
CA VAL A 432 -2.95 27.20 12.14
C VAL A 432 -1.80 27.41 13.11
N HIS A 433 -1.70 26.53 14.10
CA HIS A 433 -0.64 26.55 15.09
C HIS A 433 0.28 25.34 14.91
N TRP A 434 1.59 25.56 14.99
CA TRP A 434 2.56 24.48 15.10
C TRP A 434 3.68 24.82 16.09
N GLY A 435 4.24 23.77 16.67
CA GLY A 435 5.36 23.85 17.60
C GLY A 435 6.70 23.49 16.96
N LYS A 436 7.76 23.51 17.78
CA LYS A 436 9.07 23.01 17.37
C LYS A 436 8.97 21.53 16.96
N PRO A 437 9.60 21.12 15.85
CA PRO A 437 9.64 19.73 15.44
C PRO A 437 10.38 18.87 16.47
N ARG A 438 10.04 17.59 16.54
CA ARG A 438 10.78 16.57 17.31
C ARG A 438 11.60 15.69 16.36
N GLY A 439 12.65 15.08 16.89
CA GLY A 439 13.55 14.22 16.12
C GLY A 439 14.79 14.96 15.61
N ARG A 440 15.61 14.28 14.81
CA ARG A 440 16.93 14.77 14.37
C ARG A 440 17.05 14.91 12.85
N TRP A 441 16.07 14.43 12.08
CA TRP A 441 16.08 14.57 10.63
C TRP A 441 16.08 16.04 10.24
N GLN A 442 17.00 16.39 9.35
CA GLN A 442 17.13 17.72 8.78
C GLN A 442 16.80 17.64 7.29
N HIS A 443 16.17 18.69 6.80
CA HIS A 443 15.82 18.83 5.40
C HIS A 443 16.50 20.08 4.82
N ASN A 444 16.55 20.21 3.50
CA ASN A 444 17.00 21.45 2.87
C ASN A 444 15.82 22.37 2.48
N ARG A 445 14.61 22.06 2.96
CA ARG A 445 13.40 22.87 2.75
C ARG A 445 13.55 24.28 3.32
N ALA A 446 13.50 25.26 2.42
CA ALA A 446 13.51 26.68 2.77
C ALA A 446 12.17 27.17 3.32
N ALA A 447 11.05 26.60 2.87
CA ALA A 447 9.71 27.09 3.19
C ALA A 447 8.64 26.02 3.07
N LEU A 448 7.58 26.16 3.86
CA LEU A 448 6.31 25.46 3.73
C LEU A 448 5.29 26.33 2.98
N ARG A 449 4.46 25.70 2.15
CA ARG A 449 3.28 26.35 1.56
C ARG A 449 2.02 25.95 2.32
N PHE A 450 1.20 26.92 2.66
CA PHE A 450 -0.10 26.73 3.30
C PHE A 450 -1.17 27.18 2.34
N THR A 451 -1.96 26.26 1.80
CA THR A 451 -3.06 26.54 0.86
C THR A 451 -4.38 26.37 1.57
N PHE A 452 -5.11 27.47 1.73
CA PHE A 452 -6.41 27.47 2.41
C PHE A 452 -7.56 27.28 1.42
N HIS A 453 -8.37 26.27 1.70
CA HIS A 453 -9.55 25.94 0.92
C HIS A 453 -10.78 26.70 1.44
N GLY A 454 -11.65 27.15 0.55
CA GLY A 454 -12.83 27.95 0.90
C GLY A 454 -12.82 29.36 0.30
N PRO A 455 -13.43 30.36 0.98
CA PRO A 455 -13.48 31.75 0.51
C PRO A 455 -12.10 32.34 0.22
N THR A 456 -12.07 33.41 -0.59
CA THR A 456 -10.82 34.14 -0.86
C THR A 456 -10.32 34.80 0.43
N LEU A 457 -9.06 34.55 0.77
CA LEU A 457 -8.42 35.16 1.93
C LEU A 457 -8.21 36.67 1.71
N SER A 458 -8.62 37.45 2.69
CA SER A 458 -8.47 38.91 2.74
C SER A 458 -7.18 39.33 3.44
N THR A 459 -6.83 38.65 4.54
CA THR A 459 -5.65 38.96 5.35
C THR A 459 -5.00 37.70 5.90
N ALA A 460 -3.70 37.78 6.14
CA ALA A 460 -2.96 36.73 6.84
C ALA A 460 -1.91 37.35 7.76
N ARG A 461 -1.74 36.76 8.95
CA ARG A 461 -0.76 37.19 9.94
C ARG A 461 -0.02 35.99 10.54
N LEU A 462 1.30 36.03 10.52
CA LEU A 462 2.16 35.10 11.24
C LEU A 462 2.62 35.78 12.53
N ASP A 463 2.27 35.22 13.69
CA ASP A 463 2.61 35.78 15.01
C ASP A 463 2.25 37.27 15.15
N GLY A 464 1.11 37.64 14.57
CA GLY A 464 0.58 39.01 14.57
C GLY A 464 1.10 39.91 13.45
N GLN A 465 2.16 39.51 12.72
CA GLN A 465 2.75 40.27 11.62
C GLN A 465 2.12 39.92 10.27
N PRO A 466 1.78 40.91 9.42
CA PRO A 466 1.21 40.64 8.10
C PRO A 466 2.13 39.79 7.21
N VAL A 467 1.55 38.83 6.50
CA VAL A 467 2.26 38.02 5.49
C VAL A 467 1.52 38.04 4.16
N ALA A 468 2.27 37.91 3.07
CA ALA A 468 1.71 37.96 1.72
C ALA A 468 0.88 36.71 1.41
N VAL A 469 -0.31 36.93 0.84
CA VAL A 469 -1.18 35.88 0.34
C VAL A 469 -1.21 35.93 -1.19
N ARG A 470 -1.05 34.79 -1.85
CA ARG A 470 -1.20 34.65 -3.30
C ARG A 470 -2.12 33.48 -3.59
N ARG A 471 -3.30 33.73 -4.16
CA ARG A 471 -4.30 32.70 -4.51
C ARG A 471 -4.59 31.75 -3.33
N ASN A 472 -4.95 32.31 -2.18
CA ASN A 472 -5.15 31.59 -0.92
C ASN A 472 -3.96 30.76 -0.41
N THR A 473 -2.78 30.98 -0.97
CA THR A 473 -1.55 30.29 -0.59
C THR A 473 -0.59 31.25 0.07
N ILE A 474 0.02 30.81 1.16
CA ILE A 474 1.00 31.54 1.95
C ILE A 474 2.27 30.70 1.98
N ARG A 475 3.42 31.32 1.69
CA ARG A 475 4.72 30.67 1.76
C ARG A 475 5.47 31.21 2.97
N LEU A 476 5.79 30.34 3.93
CA LEU A 476 6.46 30.71 5.18
C LEU A 476 7.75 29.91 5.33
N LYS A 477 8.78 30.53 5.92
CA LYS A 477 10.05 29.84 6.20
C LYS A 477 9.81 28.66 7.13
N ASP A 478 10.45 27.52 6.86
CA ASP A 478 10.50 26.41 7.81
C ASP A 478 11.74 26.55 8.69
N ASP A 479 11.64 27.37 9.75
CA ASP A 479 12.75 27.71 10.64
C ASP A 479 12.84 26.83 11.90
N GLY A 480 12.00 25.78 11.97
CA GLY A 480 11.92 24.88 13.11
C GLY A 480 11.41 25.52 14.40
N GLN A 481 10.78 26.70 14.34
CA GLN A 481 10.22 27.38 15.51
C GLN A 481 8.71 27.15 15.64
N LYS A 482 8.16 27.60 16.77
CA LYS A 482 6.73 27.65 17.01
C LYS A 482 6.14 28.88 16.31
N HIS A 483 4.97 28.72 15.73
CA HIS A 483 4.26 29.83 15.09
C HIS A 483 2.74 29.69 15.24
N ASN A 484 2.06 30.82 15.04
CA ASN A 484 0.62 30.91 14.89
C ASN A 484 0.29 31.73 13.64
N LEU A 485 -0.25 31.06 12.62
CA LEU A 485 -0.73 31.67 11.39
C LEU A 485 -2.24 31.87 11.47
N VAL A 486 -2.71 33.11 11.38
CA VAL A 486 -4.14 33.45 11.35
C VAL A 486 -4.49 34.04 9.99
N VAL A 487 -5.52 33.50 9.34
CA VAL A 487 -6.04 33.99 8.05
C VAL A 487 -7.52 34.35 8.18
N ARG A 488 -7.98 35.35 7.42
CA ARG A 488 -9.38 35.80 7.40
C ARG A 488 -9.94 35.86 6.00
#